data_AF-A0A8T6U813-F1
#
_entry.id   AF-A0A8T6U813-F1
#
_cell.length_a   1.000
_cell.length_b   1.000
_cell.length_c   1.000
_cell.angle_alpha   90.00
_cell.angle_beta   90.00
_cell.angle_gamma   90.00
#
_symmetry.space_group_name_H-M   'P 1'
#
loop_
_entity.id
_entity.type
_entity.pdbx_description
1 polymer ?
#
loop_
_entity_poly.entity_id
_entity_poly.type
_entity_poly.pdbx_seq_one_letter_code
_entity_poly.pdbx_strand_id
1 'polypeptide(L)'
;QINNPEHGVTNIMIGDPDMDGTKEVIWGANSRNMYIGSTNFHQIEWESTDLDGPFSIDVFDVDNDATYEIVGASNSSNNGYDGG
;
A
#
# COMPACT_ATOMS: atom_id res chain seq x y z
N GLN A 1 9.37 -6.69 -15.29
CA GLN A 1 8.09 -5.95 -15.39
C GLN A 1 7.09 -6.63 -14.46
N ILE A 2 6.47 -5.88 -13.55
CA ILE A 2 5.38 -6.38 -12.68
C ILE A 2 4.07 -5.84 -13.27
N ASN A 3 3.07 -6.71 -13.43
CA ASN A 3 1.77 -6.31 -13.98
C ASN A 3 0.83 -5.90 -12.85
N ASN A 4 0.21 -4.74 -12.99
CA ASN A 4 -0.87 -4.32 -12.11
C ASN A 4 -2.13 -5.15 -12.43
N PRO A 5 -2.72 -5.90 -11.48
CA PRO A 5 -3.94 -6.67 -11.71
C PRO A 5 -5.16 -5.75 -11.94
N GLU A 6 -5.06 -4.52 -11.42
CA GLU A 6 -6.14 -3.56 -11.35
C GLU A 6 -5.93 -2.36 -12.28
N HIS A 7 -6.96 -1.52 -12.37
CA HIS A 7 -6.91 -0.32 -13.21
C HIS A 7 -6.26 0.87 -12.48
N GLY A 8 -5.41 1.58 -13.21
CA GLY A 8 -4.78 2.81 -12.72
C GLY A 8 -3.75 2.57 -11.63
N VAL A 9 -2.86 3.55 -11.45
CA VAL A 9 -1.90 3.60 -10.34
C VAL A 9 -2.05 4.95 -9.68
N THR A 10 -2.32 4.98 -8.37
CA THR A 10 -2.56 6.22 -7.63
C THR A 10 -1.29 6.74 -6.96
N ASN A 11 -0.46 5.85 -6.45
CA ASN A 11 0.83 6.13 -5.83
C ASN A 11 1.80 4.98 -6.12
N ILE A 12 3.09 5.28 -6.14
CA ILE A 12 4.16 4.29 -6.26
C ILE A 12 5.35 4.69 -5.39
N MET A 13 5.95 3.72 -4.72
CA MET A 13 7.18 3.93 -3.96
C MET A 13 8.04 2.67 -3.94
N ILE A 14 9.28 2.85 -3.45
CA ILE A 14 10.25 1.77 -3.27
C ILE A 14 10.60 1.70 -1.78
N GLY A 15 10.49 0.51 -1.18
CA GLY A 15 10.68 0.27 0.25
C GLY A 15 11.26 -1.11 0.51
N ASP A 16 11.45 -1.45 1.78
CA ASP A 16 11.80 -2.81 2.25
C ASP A 16 10.87 -3.13 3.43
N PRO A 17 9.58 -3.41 3.16
CA PRO A 17 8.56 -3.50 4.21
C PRO A 17 8.61 -4.82 4.97
N ASP A 18 9.28 -5.86 4.45
CA ASP A 18 9.45 -7.15 5.14
C ASP A 18 10.87 -7.35 5.72
N MET A 19 11.77 -6.39 5.49
CA MET A 19 13.11 -6.29 6.08
C MET A 19 14.05 -7.41 5.65
N ASP A 20 13.87 -7.94 4.45
CA ASP A 20 14.74 -8.98 3.92
C ASP A 20 16.04 -8.43 3.29
N GLY A 21 16.14 -7.10 3.18
CA GLY A 21 17.29 -6.38 2.61
C GLY A 21 17.18 -6.14 1.10
N THR A 22 16.14 -6.65 0.45
CA THR A 22 15.73 -6.32 -0.91
C THR A 22 14.84 -5.07 -0.89
N LYS A 23 14.69 -4.42 -2.04
CA LYS A 23 13.74 -3.33 -2.18
C LYS A 23 12.57 -3.78 -3.04
N GLU A 24 11.36 -3.56 -2.56
CA GLU A 24 10.11 -3.94 -3.21
C GLU A 24 9.45 -2.69 -3.82
N VAL A 25 8.60 -2.92 -4.82
CA VAL A 25 7.74 -1.89 -5.38
C VAL A 25 6.40 -1.95 -4.66
N ILE A 26 5.98 -0.82 -4.09
CA ILE A 26 4.69 -0.68 -3.43
C ILE A 26 3.85 0.29 -4.27
N TRP A 27 2.61 -0.07 -4.60
CA TRP A 27 1.73 0.82 -5.35
C TRP A 27 0.28 0.69 -4.94
N GLY A 28 -0.45 1.80 -5.07
CA GLY A 28 -1.91 1.82 -5.01
C GLY A 28 -2.50 1.61 -6.39
N ALA A 29 -3.56 0.82 -6.51
CA ALA A 29 -4.34 0.63 -7.72
C ALA A 29 -5.83 0.80 -7.43
N ASN A 30 -6.63 1.03 -8.48
CA ASN A 30 -8.11 1.22 -8.47
C ASN A 30 -8.70 2.12 -7.37
N SER A 31 -7.86 2.93 -6.73
CA SER A 31 -8.14 3.69 -5.51
C SER A 31 -8.46 2.86 -4.26
N ARG A 32 -8.49 1.52 -4.30
CA ARG A 32 -8.93 0.67 -3.17
C ARG A 32 -7.89 -0.35 -2.73
N ASN A 33 -7.06 -0.82 -3.64
CA ASN A 33 -6.08 -1.86 -3.38
C ASN A 33 -4.67 -1.29 -3.30
N MET A 34 -3.86 -1.90 -2.44
CA MET A 34 -2.42 -1.73 -2.38
C MET A 34 -1.74 -3.06 -2.67
N TYR A 35 -0.63 -3.00 -3.41
CA TYR A 35 0.17 -4.16 -3.78
C TYR A 35 1.62 -3.95 -3.39
N ILE A 36 2.28 -5.05 -3.03
CA ILE A 36 3.73 -5.14 -2.85
C ILE A 36 4.25 -6.16 -3.84
N GLY A 37 5.26 -5.77 -4.61
CA GLY A 37 5.85 -6.60 -5.65
C GLY A 37 7.36 -6.67 -5.56
N SER A 38 7.86 -7.89 -5.67
CA SER A 38 9.28 -8.22 -5.71
C SER A 38 9.97 -7.61 -6.92
N THR A 39 11.05 -6.85 -6.73
CA THR A 39 11.90 -6.47 -7.86
C THR A 39 12.74 -7.64 -8.37
N ASN A 40 13.08 -8.60 -7.49
CA ASN A 40 13.90 -9.75 -7.85
C ASN A 40 13.11 -10.77 -8.67
N PHE A 41 11.92 -11.13 -8.20
CA PHE A 41 11.09 -12.15 -8.83
C PHE A 41 10.11 -11.59 -9.86
N HIS A 42 9.92 -10.26 -9.89
CA HIS A 42 8.94 -9.58 -10.74
C HIS A 42 7.51 -10.10 -10.54
N GLN A 43 7.13 -10.39 -9.30
CA GLN A 43 5.84 -10.96 -8.92
C GLN A 43 5.24 -10.18 -7.76
N ILE A 44 3.92 -10.23 -7.62
CA ILE A 44 3.21 -9.70 -6.46
C ILE A 44 3.43 -10.66 -5.29
N GLU A 45 3.91 -10.13 -4.18
CA GLU A 45 4.14 -10.87 -2.94
C GLU A 45 2.97 -10.68 -1.97
N TRP A 46 2.30 -9.52 -2.03
CA TRP A 46 1.19 -9.20 -1.15
C TRP A 46 0.18 -8.23 -1.78
N GLU A 47 -1.08 -8.34 -1.34
CA GLU A 47 -2.20 -7.47 -1.70
C GLU A 47 -3.01 -7.12 -0.43
N SER A 48 -3.45 -5.86 -0.35
CA SER A 48 -4.32 -5.42 0.74
C SER A 48 -5.76 -5.90 0.57
N THR A 49 -6.46 -6.05 1.68
CA THR A 49 -7.93 -6.01 1.65
C THR A 49 -8.41 -4.66 1.11
N ASP A 50 -9.66 -4.55 0.66
CA ASP A 50 -10.24 -3.28 0.22
C ASP A 50 -10.09 -2.23 1.33
N LEU A 51 -9.29 -1.20 1.06
CA LEU A 51 -8.97 -0.16 2.03
C LEU A 51 -10.04 0.96 2.04
N ASP A 52 -11.03 0.92 1.13
CA ASP A 52 -12.11 1.90 0.90
C ASP A 52 -11.67 3.35 0.52
N GLY A 53 -11.35 3.51 -0.77
CA GLY A 53 -10.58 4.60 -1.40
C GLY A 53 -11.04 6.05 -1.32
N PRO A 54 -10.17 7.02 -1.73
CA PRO A 54 -8.76 6.90 -2.15
C PRO A 54 -7.73 7.22 -1.04
N PHE A 55 -6.52 6.64 -1.11
CA PHE A 55 -5.47 6.82 -0.07
C PHE A 55 -4.14 7.37 -0.60
N SER A 56 -3.44 8.08 0.29
CA SER A 56 -1.99 8.32 0.21
C SER A 56 -1.26 7.25 1.03
N ILE A 57 -0.08 6.82 0.58
CA ILE A 57 0.71 5.76 1.21
C ILE A 57 2.13 6.28 1.47
N ASP A 58 2.70 5.95 2.63
CA ASP A 58 4.11 6.13 2.94
C ASP A 58 4.66 4.92 3.72
N VAL A 59 5.99 4.75 3.77
CA VAL A 59 6.65 3.69 4.56
C VAL A 59 7.65 4.31 5.51
N PHE A 60 7.43 4.11 6.80
CA PHE A 60 8.24 4.69 7.88
C PHE A 60 8.14 3.83 9.14
N ASP A 61 9.18 3.87 9.96
CA ASP A 61 9.19 3.26 11.31
C ASP A 61 8.44 4.19 12.27
N VAL A 62 7.13 3.99 12.40
CA VAL A 62 6.21 4.90 13.09
C VAL A 62 6.36 4.82 14.60
N ASP A 63 6.73 3.65 15.14
CA ASP A 63 6.84 3.41 16.58
C ASP A 63 8.29 3.26 17.08
N ASN A 64 9.27 3.41 16.18
CA ASN A 64 10.70 3.38 16.44
C ASN A 64 11.17 2.03 17.01
N ASP A 65 10.58 0.93 16.53
CA ASP A 65 10.97 -0.44 16.89
C ASP A 65 12.00 -1.07 15.93
N ALA A 66 12.46 -0.28 14.94
CA ALA A 66 13.34 -0.70 13.84
C ALA A 66 12.67 -1.63 12.82
N THR A 67 11.34 -1.66 12.79
CA THR A 67 10.47 -2.20 11.74
C THR A 67 9.92 -1.05 10.89
N TYR A 68 9.72 -1.26 9.59
CA TYR A 68 9.10 -0.25 8.73
C TYR A 68 7.63 -0.61 8.55
N GLU A 69 6.73 0.31 8.87
CA GLU A 69 5.29 0.13 8.64
C GLU A 69 4.83 0.83 7.36
N ILE A 70 3.77 0.30 6.76
CA ILE A 70 3.07 0.96 5.67
C ILE A 70 1.92 1.79 6.25
N VAL A 71 1.99 3.11 6.07
CA VAL A 71 0.98 4.06 6.55
C VAL A 71 0.09 4.47 5.38
N GLY A 72 -1.21 4.20 5.50
CA GLY A 72 -2.24 4.64 4.56
C GLY A 72 -3.14 5.71 5.16
N ALA A 73 -3.35 6.82 4.45
CA ALA A 73 -4.32 7.85 4.83
C ALA A 73 -5.43 7.95 3.77
N SER A 74 -6.67 7.62 4.15
CA SER A 74 -7.83 7.76 3.27
C SER A 74 -8.36 9.19 3.24
N ASN A 75 -8.75 9.65 2.06
CA ASN A 75 -9.57 10.85 1.89
C ASN A 75 -11.08 10.58 2.06
N SER A 76 -11.48 9.33 2.29
CA SER A 76 -12.87 8.98 2.60
C SER A 76 -13.14 9.20 4.10
N SER A 77 -14.06 10.09 4.42
CA SER A 77 -14.68 10.15 5.74
C SER A 77 -15.86 9.17 5.76
N ASN A 78 -15.91 8.29 6.75
CA ASN A 78 -17.09 7.47 7.01
C ASN A 78 -18.25 8.42 7.36
N ASN A 79 -19.12 8.73 6.38
CA ASN A 79 -20.34 9.50 6.61
C ASN A 79 -21.37 8.60 7.29
N GLY A 80 -21.10 8.23 8.55
CA GLY A 80 -22.08 7.58 9.41
C GLY A 80 -23.17 8.57 9.78
N TYR A 81 -24.28 8.58 9.06
CA TYR A 81 -25.55 9.07 9.60
C TYR A 81 -26.11 7.99 10.54
N ASP A 82 -25.49 7.80 11.71
CA ASP A 82 -26.22 7.21 12.83
C ASP A 82 -27.20 8.29 13.31
N GLY A 83 -28.40 8.25 12.76
CA GLY A 83 -29.51 9.09 13.18
C GLY A 83 -29.74 8.94 14.69
N GLY A 84 -29.95 10.07 15.35
CA GLY A 84 -30.19 10.17 16.80
C GLY A 84 -31.59 9.77 17.26
#